data_AF-A0A3C1LG25-F1
#
_entry.id   AF-A0A3C1LG25-F1
#
_cell.length_a   1.000
_cell.length_b   1.000
_cell.length_c   1.000
_cell.angle_alpha   90.00
_cell.angle_beta   90.00
_cell.angle_gamma   90.00
#
_symmetry.space_group_name_H-M   'P 1'
#
loop_
_entity.id
_entity.type
_entity.pdbx_description
1 polymer ?
#
loop_
_entity_poly.entity_id
_entity_poly.type
_entity_poly.pdbx_seq_one_letter_code
_entity_poly.pdbx_strand_id
1 'polypeptide(L)' 'MTLVKNNYRNLNSLFEDFFSNTPNLYQSNFQVPPVNIHENNEGYHVELIAPGLQKEDFKVQLEKGLLTISYEKKA' A
#
# COMPACT_ATOMS: atom_id res chain seq x y z
N MET A 1 -13.15 -31.20 -25.16
CA MET A 1 -12.22 -30.30 -24.47
C MET A 1 -12.96 -29.02 -24.16
N THR A 2 -13.21 -28.72 -22.89
CA THR A 2 -13.99 -27.53 -22.50
C THR A 2 -13.01 -26.43 -22.11
N LEU A 3 -13.11 -25.29 -22.80
CA LEU A 3 -12.31 -24.10 -22.53
C LEU A 3 -12.72 -23.49 -21.19
N VAL A 4 -11.86 -23.63 -20.18
CA VAL A 4 -12.00 -22.91 -18.91
C VAL A 4 -11.42 -21.50 -19.12
N LYS A 5 -12.30 -20.49 -19.11
CA LYS A 5 -11.90 -19.09 -19.23
C LYS A 5 -11.25 -18.66 -17.91
N ASN A 6 -9.93 -18.66 -17.85
CA ASN A 6 -9.17 -18.19 -16.70
C ASN A 6 -9.27 -16.67 -16.64
N ASN A 7 -10.16 -16.16 -15.79
CA ASN A 7 -10.34 -14.73 -15.56
C ASN A 7 -9.18 -14.27 -14.67
N TYR A 8 -8.08 -13.80 -15.27
CA TYR A 8 -7.02 -13.13 -14.53
C TYR A 8 -7.67 -11.98 -13.77
N ARG A 9 -7.76 -12.11 -12.44
CA ARG A 9 -8.16 -11.03 -11.54
C ARG A 9 -7.31 -9.83 -11.92
N ASN A 10 -7.95 -8.85 -12.55
CA ASN A 10 -7.28 -7.68 -13.06
C ASN A 10 -6.70 -6.97 -11.84
N LEU A 11 -5.42 -6.61 -11.86
CA LEU A 11 -4.80 -5.89 -10.74
C LEU A 11 -5.61 -4.61 -10.40
N ASN A 12 -6.26 -4.03 -11.41
CA ASN A 12 -7.22 -2.93 -11.26
C ASN A 12 -8.41 -3.27 -10.36
N SER A 13 -8.99 -4.47 -10.48
CA SER A 13 -10.11 -4.89 -9.62
C SER A 13 -9.68 -5.15 -8.17
N LEU A 14 -8.45 -5.61 -7.94
CA LEU A 14 -7.91 -5.79 -6.60
C LEU A 14 -7.56 -4.44 -5.95
N PHE A 15 -7.11 -3.47 -6.75
CA PHE A 15 -6.85 -2.10 -6.32
C PHE A 15 -8.17 -1.38 -5.97
N GLU A 16 -9.21 -1.50 -6.81
CA GLU A 16 -10.55 -0.98 -6.51
C GLU A 16 -11.15 -1.59 -5.24
N ASP A 17 -11.02 -2.90 -5.04
CA ASP A 17 -11.52 -3.58 -3.84
C ASP A 17 -10.77 -3.13 -2.56
N PHE A 18 -9.48 -2.78 -2.68
CA PHE A 18 -8.66 -2.25 -1.58
C PHE A 18 -9.02 -0.79 -1.24
N PHE A 19 -9.20 0.05 -2.26
CA PHE A 19 -9.59 1.46 -2.10
C PHE A 19 -11.05 1.63 -1.66
N SER A 20 -11.93 0.68 -1.99
CA SER A 20 -13.35 0.73 -1.61
C SER A 20 -13.64 0.16 -0.23
N ASN A 21 -12.87 -0.83 0.25
CA ASN A 21 -13.04 -1.41 1.60
C ASN A 21 -12.19 -0.75 2.69
N THR A 22 -11.33 0.22 2.37
CA THR A 22 -10.65 1.03 3.38
C THR A 22 -11.63 2.09 3.89
N PRO A 23 -12.05 2.05 5.18
CA PRO A 23 -13.03 2.99 5.70
C PRO A 23 -12.45 4.41 5.64
N ASN A 24 -12.93 5.19 4.67
CA ASN A 24 -12.80 6.64 4.57
C ASN A 24 -11.42 7.24 4.91
N LEU A 25 -10.33 6.64 4.42
CA LEU A 25 -9.00 7.28 4.44
C LEU A 25 -8.99 8.63 3.69
N TYR A 26 -9.99 8.86 2.83
CA TYR A 26 -10.19 10.11 2.10
C TYR A 26 -10.99 11.19 2.84
N GLN A 27 -11.66 10.86 3.95
CA GLN A 27 -12.50 11.82 4.68
C GLN A 27 -11.76 12.46 5.87
N SER A 28 -10.67 11.83 6.31
CA SER A 28 -9.68 12.45 7.16
C SER A 28 -8.61 13.10 6.27
N ASN A 29 -8.18 14.32 6.59
CA ASN A 29 -7.13 15.06 5.89
C ASN A 29 -5.73 14.42 6.01
N PHE A 30 -5.63 13.08 6.00
CA PHE A 30 -4.36 12.38 5.91
C PHE A 30 -3.81 12.62 4.51
N GLN A 31 -2.85 13.53 4.41
CA GLN A 31 -2.01 13.67 3.23
C GLN A 31 -1.19 12.39 3.09
N VAL A 32 -1.72 11.41 2.36
CA VAL A 32 -0.96 10.21 2.01
C VAL A 32 0.12 10.66 1.01
N PRO A 33 1.41 10.50 1.35
CA PRO A 33 2.48 10.90 0.45
C PRO A 33 2.46 10.02 -0.81
N PRO A 34 2.93 10.55 -1.96
CA PRO A 34 3.14 9.71 -3.13
C PRO A 34 4.16 8.61 -2.82
N VAL A 35 3.87 7.40 -3.33
CA VAL A 35 4.71 6.22 -3.17
C VAL A 35 4.99 5.61 -4.54
N ASN A 36 6.23 5.14 -4.74
CA ASN A 36 6.61 4.32 -5.89
C ASN A 36 6.76 2.88 -5.42
N ILE A 37 6.27 1.94 -6.22
CA ILE A 37 6.35 0.51 -5.92
C ILE A 37 6.93 -0.18 -7.16
N HIS A 38 8.04 -0.87 -6.95
CA HIS A 38 8.71 -1.67 -7.97
C HIS A 38 8.74 -3.13 -7.53
N GLU A 39 8.37 -4.04 -8.42
CA GLU A 39 8.44 -5.48 -8.18
C GLU A 39 9.63 -6.07 -8.96
N ASN A 40 10.42 -6.92 -8.30
CA ASN A 40 11.52 -7.66 -8.92
C ASN A 40 11.54 -9.11 -8.42
N ASN A 41 12.52 -9.90 -8.90
CA ASN A 41 12.64 -11.32 -8.56
C ASN A 41 12.93 -11.58 -7.06
N GLU A 42 13.40 -10.58 -6.33
CA GLU A 42 13.75 -10.67 -4.90
C GLU A 42 12.60 -10.19 -4.00
N GLY A 43 11.68 -9.36 -4.52
CA GLY A 43 10.49 -8.90 -3.81
C GLY A 43 9.99 -7.53 -4.26
N TYR A 44 9.33 -6.82 -3.34
CA TYR A 44 8.79 -5.48 -3.55
C TYR A 44 9.75 -4.42 -2.99
N HIS A 45 10.07 -3.43 -3.80
CA HIS A 45 10.79 -2.22 -3.42
C HIS A 45 9.80 -1.05 -3.35
N VAL A 46 9.67 -0.45 -2.17
CA VAL A 46 8.72 0.65 -1.91
C VAL A 46 9.51 1.90 -1.55
N GLU A 47 9.31 2.96 -2.33
CA GLU A 47 9.86 4.30 -2.07
C GLU A 47 8.73 5.23 -1.67
N LEU A 48 8.94 6.01 -0.61
CA LEU A 48 7.95 6.97 -0.12
C LEU A 48 8.62 8.31 0.18
N ILE A 49 7.98 9.40 -0.24
CA ILE A 49 8.49 10.75 0.02
C ILE A 49 7.98 11.23 1.37
N ALA A 50 8.85 11.31 2.37
CA ALA A 50 8.49 11.71 3.72
C ALA A 50 9.44 12.79 4.29
N PRO A 51 9.29 14.05 3.86
CA PRO A 51 10.16 15.15 4.29
C PRO A 51 9.88 15.53 5.75
N GLY A 52 10.94 15.85 6.50
CA GLY A 52 10.83 16.36 7.87
C GLY A 52 10.41 15.33 8.92
N LEU A 53 10.49 14.04 8.58
CA LEU A 53 10.35 12.91 9.49
C LEU A 53 11.71 12.22 9.66
N GLN A 54 12.01 11.79 10.87
CA GLN A 54 13.20 11.00 11.17
C GLN A 54 12.86 9.52 11.15
N LYS A 55 13.87 8.65 11.09
CA LYS A 55 13.66 7.20 10.99
C LYS A 55 12.88 6.67 12.20
N GLU A 56 13.08 7.28 13.36
CA GLU A 56 12.47 6.92 14.64
C GLU A 56 10.97 7.25 14.69
N ASP A 57 10.49 8.15 13.83
CA ASP A 57 9.08 8.52 13.74
C ASP A 57 8.25 7.44 13.00
N PHE A 58 8.91 6.54 12.27
CA PHE A 58 8.24 5.51 11.47
C PHE A 58 7.97 4.23 12.24
N LYS A 59 6.81 3.66 11.98
CA LYS A 59 6.41 2.32 12.41
C LYS A 59 6.10 1.48 11.18
N VAL A 60 6.84 0.38 11.02
CA VAL A 60 6.68 -0.57 9.92
C VAL A 60 6.20 -1.90 10.48
N GLN A 61 5.10 -2.43 9.96
CA GLN A 61 4.53 -3.70 10.38
C GLN A 61 4.21 -4.56 9.16
N LEU A 62 4.52 -5.85 9.24
CA LEU A 62 4.14 -6.84 8.24
C LEU A 62 3.31 -7.91 8.92
N GLU A 63 2.01 -7.93 8.63
CA GLU A 63 1.09 -8.93 9.19
C GLU A 63 0.26 -9.56 8.08
N LYS A 64 0.25 -10.90 8.01
CA LYS A 64 -0.54 -11.67 7.01
C LYS A 64 -0.32 -11.21 5.56
N GLY A 65 0.90 -10.81 5.22
CA GLY A 65 1.25 -10.33 3.87
C GLY A 65 0.85 -8.87 3.59
N LEU A 66 0.33 -8.15 4.58
CA LEU A 66 0.04 -6.72 4.47
C LEU A 66 1.16 -5.90 5.13
N LEU A 67 1.85 -5.09 4.33
CA LEU A 67 2.83 -4.12 4.80
C LEU A 67 2.10 -2.81 5.18
N THR A 68 2.18 -2.43 6.45
CA THR A 68 1.64 -1.18 6.97
C THR A 68 2.79 -0.28 7.42
N ILE A 69 2.86 0.90 6.81
CA ILE A 69 3.81 1.96 7.18
C ILE A 69 3.00 3.11 7.76
N SER A 70 3.27 3.48 9.01
CA SER A 70 2.69 4.65 9.67
C SER A 70 3.78 5.49 10.32
N TYR A 71 3.44 6.72 10.68
CA TYR A 71 4.34 7.60 11.42
C TYR A 71 3.58 8.37 12.50
N GLU A 72 4.29 8.77 13.55
CA GLU A 72 3.79 9.67 14.57
C GLU A 72 4.88 10.69 14.90
N LYS A 73 4.69 11.94 14.48
CA LYS A 73 5.62 13.01 14.79
C LYS A 73 5.39 13.44 16.24
N LYS A 74 6.34 13.16 17.13
CA LYS A 74 6.33 13.74 18.47
C LYS A 74 6.61 15.24 18.34
N ALA A 75 5.64 16.06 18.75
CA ALA A 75 5.74 17.52 18.80
C ALA A 75 6.68 17.97 19.92
#